data_AF-A0A7S1KIN0-F1
#
_entry.id   AF-A0A7S1KIN0-F1
#
_cell.length_a   1.000
_cell.length_b   1.000
_cell.length_c   1.000
_cell.angle_alpha   90.00
_cell.angle_beta   90.00
_cell.angle_gamma   90.00
#
_symmetry.space_group_name_H-M   'P 1'
#
loop_
_entity.id
_entity.type
_entity.pdbx_description
1 polymer ?
#
loop_
_entity_poly.entity_id
_entity_poly.type
_entity_poly.pdbx_seq_one_letter_code
_entity_poly.pdbx_strand_id
1 'polypeptide(L)'
;GKRHGQGKAYYQYDGPVLWFEGEWRDNQIVKGTLFPNGTCRGQMFPDGTPVWPMTPIPWETGEEIPDAKVGGCKVKLHAFLETLLIPRCWVDRYLPEGALPQTAASGRETASAKTAASGRE
;
A
#
# COMPACT_ATOMS: atom_id res chain seq x y z
N GLY A 1 -16.60 14.27 -4.11
CA GLY A 1 -17.13 12.90 -4.12
C GLY A 1 -16.04 11.93 -3.71
N LYS A 2 -16.39 10.71 -3.29
CA LYS A 2 -15.42 9.62 -3.03
C LYS A 2 -15.00 8.98 -4.37
N ARG A 3 -13.81 8.36 -4.42
CA ARG A 3 -13.40 7.54 -5.57
C ARG A 3 -14.24 6.26 -5.61
N HIS A 4 -14.79 5.93 -6.78
CA HIS A 4 -15.62 4.77 -7.02
C HIS A 4 -15.53 4.36 -8.50
N GLY A 5 -15.48 3.07 -8.80
CA GLY A 5 -15.30 2.54 -10.15
C GLY A 5 -13.83 2.47 -10.59
N GLN A 6 -13.57 2.46 -11.89
CA GLN A 6 -12.20 2.37 -12.42
C GLN A 6 -11.41 3.67 -12.22
N GLY A 7 -10.14 3.57 -11.85
CA GLY A 7 -9.30 4.74 -11.60
C GLY A 7 -7.81 4.44 -11.43
N LYS A 8 -7.00 5.50 -11.50
CA LYS A 8 -5.54 5.47 -11.34
C LYS A 8 -5.13 6.31 -10.14
N ALA A 9 -4.07 5.90 -9.44
CA ALA A 9 -3.46 6.70 -8.39
C ALA A 9 -1.97 6.89 -8.62
N TYR A 10 -1.55 8.12 -8.38
CA TYR A 10 -0.17 8.57 -8.57
C TYR A 10 0.40 9.12 -7.27
N TYR A 11 1.71 9.00 -7.09
CA TYR A 11 2.46 9.79 -6.11
C TYR A 11 3.68 10.43 -6.78
N GLN A 12 4.31 11.38 -6.07
CA GLN A 12 5.52 12.06 -6.54
C GLN A 12 6.74 11.55 -5.75
N TYR A 13 7.65 10.84 -6.43
CA TYR A 13 8.93 10.40 -5.86
C TYR A 13 9.99 10.31 -6.97
N ASP A 14 10.92 11.26 -6.99
CA ASP A 14 11.88 11.48 -8.09
C ASP A 14 11.21 11.61 -9.48
N GLY A 15 9.91 11.95 -9.50
CA GLY A 15 9.04 12.02 -10.68
C GLY A 15 7.65 11.43 -10.39
N PRO A 16 6.69 11.54 -11.32
CA PRO A 16 5.35 10.98 -11.17
C PRO A 16 5.39 9.46 -11.29
N VAL A 17 4.78 8.75 -10.34
CA VAL A 17 4.70 7.29 -10.33
C VAL A 17 3.25 6.85 -10.29
N LEU A 18 2.83 6.06 -11.28
CA LEU A 18 1.56 5.34 -11.25
C LEU A 18 1.73 4.10 -10.37
N TRP A 19 1.18 4.15 -9.16
CA TRP A 19 1.36 3.07 -8.18
C TRP A 19 0.18 2.12 -8.12
N PHE A 20 -1.01 2.54 -8.58
CA PHE A 20 -2.18 1.68 -8.69
C PHE A 20 -3.05 2.06 -9.88
N GLU A 21 -3.55 1.05 -10.59
CA GLU A 21 -4.60 1.16 -11.59
C GLU A 21 -5.61 0.03 -11.37
N GLY A 22 -6.90 0.37 -11.25
CA GLY A 22 -7.95 -0.61 -11.07
C GLY A 22 -9.22 -0.04 -10.46
N GLU A 23 -9.98 -0.92 -9.82
CA GLU A 23 -11.27 -0.62 -9.19
C GLU A 23 -11.10 0.02 -7.81
N TRP A 24 -11.91 1.05 -7.58
CA TRP A 24 -12.05 1.80 -6.34
C TRP A 24 -13.46 1.65 -5.79
N ARG A 25 -13.59 1.56 -4.47
CA ARG A 25 -14.86 1.62 -3.77
C ARG A 25 -14.68 2.41 -2.49
N ASP A 26 -15.51 3.42 -2.29
CA ASP A 26 -15.50 4.27 -1.10
C ASP A 26 -14.11 4.83 -0.74
N ASN A 27 -13.35 5.25 -1.77
CA ASN A 27 -11.97 5.75 -1.65
C ASN A 27 -10.91 4.69 -1.26
N GLN A 28 -11.25 3.41 -1.25
CA GLN A 28 -10.30 2.31 -1.12
C GLN A 28 -10.10 1.59 -2.44
N ILE A 29 -8.91 1.03 -2.65
CA ILE A 29 -8.65 0.13 -3.77
C ILE A 29 -9.28 -1.23 -3.50
N VAL A 30 -9.87 -1.84 -4.53
CA VAL A 30 -10.57 -3.13 -4.45
C VAL A 30 -9.85 -4.21 -5.24
N LYS A 31 -9.46 -3.90 -6.47
CA LYS A 31 -8.83 -4.84 -7.38
C LYS A 31 -8.09 -4.11 -8.46
N GLY A 32 -6.87 -4.53 -8.78
CA GLY A 32 -6.13 -3.88 -9.84
C GLY A 32 -4.70 -4.37 -9.95
N THR A 33 -3.85 -3.47 -10.42
CA THR A 33 -2.43 -3.71 -10.59
C THR A 33 -1.65 -2.64 -9.84
N LEU A 34 -0.78 -3.06 -8.94
CA LEU A 34 0.22 -2.23 -8.30
C LEU A 34 1.40 -2.05 -9.26
N PHE A 35 1.88 -0.80 -9.37
CA PHE A 35 2.97 -0.40 -10.27
C PHE A 35 2.80 -0.92 -11.70
N PRO A 36 1.68 -0.62 -12.38
CA PRO A 36 1.40 -1.13 -13.72
C PRO A 36 2.45 -0.71 -14.76
N ASN A 37 3.11 0.44 -14.56
CA ASN A 37 4.20 0.91 -15.42
C ASN A 37 5.54 0.25 -15.11
N GLY A 38 5.56 -0.72 -14.20
CA GLY A 38 6.75 -1.47 -13.83
C GLY A 38 7.83 -0.61 -13.16
N THR A 39 7.44 0.40 -12.38
CA THR A 39 8.39 1.16 -11.58
C THR A 39 7.75 1.77 -10.35
N CYS A 40 8.54 1.87 -9.28
CA CYS A 40 8.17 2.49 -8.03
C CYS A 40 8.83 3.88 -7.83
N ARG A 41 9.58 4.38 -8.83
CA ARG A 41 10.20 5.72 -8.82
C ARG A 41 9.99 6.39 -10.16
N GLY A 42 9.91 7.71 -10.17
CA GLY A 42 9.72 8.47 -11.40
C GLY A 42 10.97 8.62 -12.27
N GLN A 43 12.13 8.10 -11.80
CA GLN A 43 13.39 8.16 -12.55
C GLN A 43 13.35 7.23 -13.76
N MET A 44 13.61 7.82 -14.92
CA MET A 44 13.75 7.13 -16.20
C MET A 44 15.13 7.42 -16.78
N PHE A 45 15.69 6.47 -17.49
CA PHE A 45 16.82 6.69 -18.39
C PHE A 45 16.37 7.53 -19.60
N PRO A 46 17.31 8.11 -20.38
CA PRO A 46 16.98 8.90 -21.58
C PRO A 46 16.19 8.15 -22.65
N ASP A 47 16.27 6.81 -22.67
CA ASP A 47 15.51 5.94 -23.56
C ASP A 47 14.07 5.67 -23.07
N GLY A 48 13.70 6.19 -21.89
CA GLY A 48 12.39 6.00 -21.27
C GLY A 48 12.29 4.76 -20.37
N THR A 49 13.35 3.97 -20.24
CA THR A 49 13.36 2.77 -19.37
C THR A 49 13.44 3.19 -17.90
N PRO A 50 12.65 2.59 -16.99
CA PRO A 50 12.78 2.88 -15.57
C PRO A 50 14.16 2.52 -15.02
N VAL A 51 14.74 3.39 -14.19
CA VAL A 51 16.01 3.08 -13.51
C VAL A 51 15.86 1.88 -12.57
N TRP A 52 14.66 1.72 -12.01
CA TRP A 52 14.31 0.65 -11.08
C TRP A 52 13.08 -0.07 -11.61
N PRO A 53 13.27 -1.01 -12.55
CA PRO A 53 12.18 -1.77 -13.12
C PRO A 53 11.62 -2.73 -12.08
N MET A 54 10.30 -2.91 -12.11
CA MET A 54 9.55 -3.78 -11.23
C MET A 54 8.52 -4.53 -12.06
N THR A 55 8.22 -5.76 -11.67
CA THR A 55 7.10 -6.50 -12.28
C THR A 55 5.79 -5.90 -11.77
N PRO A 56 4.82 -5.59 -12.64
CA PRO A 56 3.47 -5.22 -12.22
C PRO A 56 2.86 -6.33 -11.34
N ILE A 57 2.19 -5.94 -10.26
CA ILE A 57 1.66 -6.90 -9.28
C ILE A 57 0.13 -6.85 -9.32
N PRO A 58 -0.54 -7.90 -9.80
CA PRO A 58 -1.97 -8.07 -9.59
C PRO A 58 -2.27 -8.13 -8.09
N TRP A 59 -3.31 -7.44 -7.66
CA TRP A 59 -3.71 -7.42 -6.25
C TRP A 59 -5.22 -7.21 -6.13
N GLU A 60 -5.86 -7.90 -5.18
CA GLU A 60 -7.25 -7.64 -4.77
C GLU A 60 -7.45 -7.60 -3.26
N THR A 61 -8.51 -6.94 -2.81
CA THR A 61 -8.84 -6.80 -1.39
C THR A 61 -9.04 -8.15 -0.73
N GLY A 62 -8.40 -8.32 0.43
CA GLY A 62 -8.35 -9.58 1.15
C GLY A 62 -7.04 -10.33 0.90
N GLU A 63 -6.27 -9.98 -0.13
CA GLU A 63 -4.91 -10.45 -0.30
C GLU A 63 -3.90 -9.54 0.41
N GLU A 64 -2.91 -10.17 1.04
CA GLU A 64 -1.73 -9.46 1.54
C GLU A 64 -0.88 -9.00 0.35
N ILE A 65 -0.36 -7.77 0.42
CA ILE A 65 0.58 -7.29 -0.60
C ILE A 65 1.82 -8.18 -0.59
N PRO A 66 2.19 -8.78 -1.73
CA PRO A 66 3.27 -9.76 -1.77
C PRO A 66 4.60 -9.14 -1.34
N ASP A 67 5.42 -9.95 -0.70
CA ASP A 67 6.79 -9.61 -0.29
C ASP A 67 7.76 -9.59 -1.49
N ALA A 68 7.42 -8.77 -2.48
CA ALA A 68 8.20 -8.60 -3.69
C ALA A 68 9.42 -7.71 -3.41
N LYS A 69 10.56 -8.05 -4.02
CA LYS A 69 11.73 -7.16 -4.03
C LYS A 69 11.47 -6.00 -4.97
N VAL A 70 11.64 -4.79 -4.48
CA VAL A 70 11.62 -3.58 -5.30
C VAL A 70 12.95 -3.54 -6.07
N GLY A 71 12.90 -3.63 -7.40
CA GLY A 71 14.08 -3.74 -8.26
C GLY A 71 15.17 -2.74 -7.88
N GLY A 72 16.31 -3.25 -7.43
CA GLY A 72 17.50 -2.49 -7.06
C GLY A 72 17.43 -1.62 -5.80
N CYS A 73 16.32 -1.67 -5.07
CA CYS A 73 16.26 -1.25 -3.67
C CYS A 73 16.46 -2.50 -2.78
N LYS A 74 17.25 -2.40 -1.70
CA LYS A 74 17.44 -3.52 -0.74
C LYS A 74 16.22 -3.74 0.17
N VAL A 75 15.09 -3.08 -0.11
CA VAL A 75 13.88 -3.09 0.70
C VAL A 75 12.79 -3.91 0.05
N LYS A 76 11.96 -4.50 0.90
CA LYS A 76 10.76 -5.24 0.54
C LYS A 76 9.64 -4.29 0.14
N LEU A 77 8.70 -4.73 -0.69
CA LEU A 77 7.63 -3.87 -1.19
C LEU A 77 6.76 -3.29 -0.08
N HIS A 78 6.34 -4.08 0.91
CA HIS A 78 5.57 -3.55 2.04
C HIS A 78 6.36 -2.51 2.82
N ALA A 79 7.65 -2.76 3.09
CA ALA A 79 8.53 -1.79 3.73
C ALA A 79 8.71 -0.53 2.87
N PHE A 80 8.69 -0.67 1.55
CA PHE A 80 8.72 0.46 0.62
C PHE A 80 7.42 1.27 0.68
N LEU A 81 6.25 0.63 0.65
CA LEU A 81 4.95 1.30 0.81
C LEU A 81 4.80 1.94 2.19
N GLU A 82 5.35 1.31 3.23
CA GLU A 82 5.44 1.86 4.60
C GLU A 82 6.41 3.04 4.70
N THR A 83 7.53 3.02 3.98
CA THR A 83 8.45 4.17 3.94
C THR A 83 7.93 5.29 3.06
N LEU A 84 7.06 5.00 2.08
CA LEU A 84 6.25 6.01 1.40
C LEU A 84 5.18 6.64 2.32
N LEU A 85 5.01 6.16 3.56
CA LEU A 85 4.19 6.82 4.60
C LEU A 85 4.86 8.08 5.18
N ILE A 86 6.00 8.52 4.63
CA ILE A 86 6.43 9.90 4.76
C ILE A 86 5.25 10.80 4.32
N PRO A 87 4.95 11.93 4.99
CA PRO A 87 3.68 12.67 4.88
C PRO A 87 3.21 13.13 3.49
N ARG A 88 3.96 12.83 2.43
CA ARG A 88 3.76 13.30 1.06
C ARG A 88 3.03 12.32 0.14
N CYS A 89 2.90 11.03 0.47
CA CYS A 89 2.40 10.05 -0.53
C CYS A 89 1.02 9.42 -0.22
N TRP A 90 0.53 9.47 1.03
CA TRP A 90 -0.84 9.08 1.48
C TRP A 90 -1.35 7.72 0.93
N VAL A 91 -0.45 6.78 0.62
CA VAL A 91 -0.79 5.51 -0.03
C VAL A 91 -1.61 4.61 0.91
N ASP A 92 -1.28 4.61 2.21
CA ASP A 92 -2.01 3.90 3.27
C ASP A 92 -3.50 4.21 3.31
N ARG A 93 -3.89 5.46 3.05
CA ARG A 93 -5.29 5.89 3.16
C ARG A 93 -6.20 5.24 2.13
N TYR A 94 -5.61 4.65 1.09
CA TYR A 94 -6.32 4.00 0.01
C TYR A 94 -6.28 2.48 0.11
N LEU A 95 -5.40 1.92 0.95
CA LEU A 95 -5.34 0.48 1.20
C LEU A 95 -6.43 0.08 2.20
N PRO A 96 -7.14 -1.04 1.98
CA PRO A 96 -8.02 -1.58 3.01
C PRO A 96 -7.21 -2.15 4.18
N GLU A 97 -7.86 -2.28 5.31
CA GLU A 97 -7.27 -2.89 6.50
C GLU A 97 -6.82 -4.34 6.18
N GLY A 98 -5.62 -4.70 6.65
CA GLY A 98 -5.03 -6.03 6.40
C GLY A 98 -4.30 -6.18 5.06
N ALA A 99 -4.29 -5.16 4.19
CA ALA A 99 -3.53 -5.23 2.93
C ALA A 99 -2.00 -5.22 3.16
N LEU A 100 -1.54 -4.52 4.19
CA LEU A 100 -0.14 -4.55 4.58
C LEU A 100 0.08 -5.69 5.58
N PRO A 101 1.16 -6.48 5.44
CA PRO A 101 1.52 -7.48 6.44
C PRO A 101 1.63 -6.77 7.79
N GLN A 102 0.95 -7.28 8.81
CA GLN A 102 1.15 -6.78 10.16
C GLN A 102 2.59 -7.07 10.54
N THR A 103 3.47 -6.08 10.47
CA THR A 103 4.82 -6.21 11.02
C THR A 103 4.67 -6.58 12.49
N ALA A 104 5.06 -7.80 12.83
CA ALA A 104 5.04 -8.33 14.18
C ALA A 104 6.05 -7.55 15.05
N ALA A 105 5.70 -6.33 15.46
CA ALA A 105 6.42 -5.54 16.45
C ALA A 105 5.60 -4.33 16.94
N SER A 106 4.66 -4.56 17.85
CA SER A 106 4.62 -3.85 19.14
C SER A 106 3.40 -4.35 19.92
N GLY A 107 3.64 -5.06 21.03
CA GLY A 107 2.62 -5.46 21.98
C GLY A 107 1.95 -4.25 22.63
N ARG A 108 0.99 -3.63 21.93
CA ARG A 108 -0.15 -2.99 22.58
C ARG A 108 -1.30 -3.96 22.57
N GLU A 109 -1.22 -4.86 23.55
CA GLU A 109 -2.35 -5.56 24.12
C GLU A 109 -3.41 -4.51 24.45
N THR A 110 -4.42 -4.36 23.60
CA THR A 110 -5.69 -3.77 24.02
C THR A 110 -6.34 -4.80 24.93
N ALA A 111 -5.97 -4.76 26.21
CA ALA A 111 -6.73 -5.41 27.27
C ALA A 111 -8.13 -4.78 27.28
N SER A 112 -9.06 -5.36 26.52
CA SER A 112 -10.48 -5.06 26.62
C SER A 112 -10.95 -5.49 28.01
N ALA A 113 -11.35 -4.48 28.77
CA ALA A 113 -11.93 -4.58 30.09
C ALA A 113 -13.02 -5.65 30.16
N LYS A 114 -12.89 -6.57 31.11
CA LYS A 114 -13.98 -7.40 31.61
C LYS A 114 -14.05 -7.27 33.12
N THR A 115 -14.54 -6.13 33.60
CA THR A 115 -14.99 -6.00 34.99
C THR A 115 -16.48 -6.32 35.01
N ALA A 116 -16.78 -7.58 35.34
CA ALA A 116 -18.12 -8.00 35.71
C ALA A 116 -18.49 -7.35 37.05
N ALA A 117 -19.60 -6.62 37.06
CA ALA A 117 -20.27 -6.22 38.28
C ALA A 117 -20.85 -7.47 38.96
N SER A 118 -20.24 -7.91 40.05
CA SER A 118 -20.88 -8.82 41.00
C SER A 118 -21.55 -7.97 42.05
N GLY A 119 -22.87 -7.85 41.95
CA GLY A 119 -23.70 -7.50 43.09
C GLY A 119 -23.52 -8.55 44.19
N ARG A 120 -23.57 -8.10 45.43
CA ARG A 120 -23.95 -8.94 46.56
C ARG A 120 -24.80 -8.10 47.49
N GLU A 121 -25.87 -8.77 47.89
CA GLU A 121 -26.98 -8.37 48.75
C GLU A 121 -26.53 -7.94 50.15
#